data_AF-A0A560BFH8-F1
#
_entry.id   AF-A0A560BFH8-F1
#
_cell.length_a   1.000
_cell.length_b   1.000
_cell.length_c   1.000
_cell.angle_alpha   90.00
_cell.angle_beta   90.00
_cell.angle_gamma   90.00
#
_symmetry.space_group_name_H-M   'P 1'
#
loop_
_entity.id
_entity.type
_entity.pdbx_description
1 polymer ?
#
loop_
_entity_poly.entity_id
_entity_poly.type
_entity_poly.pdbx_seq_one_letter_code
_entity_poly.pdbx_strand_id
1 'polypeptide(L)'
;MTAPDGYPFAALTEADAGFFPSARSVGVSPAIPYRVPCAPAFAEAAVRLAVRRGTDLSALAAAALLVAPERTPDPGTPDEDAERAVLELRLPPGHGDAAIRRALAAALALAEPGCRLMPAEEAGRLEGAVETLTYRNKALAHALERVSFRPLDGKLTQVRDAAQMFGFVNEWCFDEDRVVKRFRELAPVYHPDTGVVACRDRMAQLIDARNLLINHVRTAYRSGPWTRRS
;
A
#
# COMPACT_ATOMS: atom_id res chain seq x y z
N MET A 1 25.13 19.49 45.93
CA MET A 1 23.75 19.77 45.49
C MET A 1 22.84 18.87 46.31
N THR A 2 21.87 19.44 47.02
CA THR A 2 20.97 18.74 47.94
C THR A 2 19.57 18.70 47.31
N ALA A 3 18.88 17.56 47.40
CA ALA A 3 17.50 17.43 46.95
C ALA A 3 16.53 18.22 47.87
N PRO A 4 15.29 18.53 47.43
CA PRO A 4 14.39 19.48 48.08
C PRO A 4 13.89 19.07 49.48
N ASP A 5 14.17 17.84 49.89
CA ASP A 5 13.80 17.18 51.14
C ASP A 5 14.97 17.10 52.14
N GLY A 6 16.13 17.69 51.82
CA GLY A 6 17.21 17.91 52.77
C GLY A 6 18.10 16.69 53.05
N TYR A 7 17.92 15.57 52.34
CA TYR A 7 18.79 14.40 52.50
C TYR A 7 20.08 14.52 51.67
N PRO A 8 21.27 14.33 52.27
CA PRO A 8 22.52 14.29 51.52
C PRO A 8 22.66 12.94 50.78
N PHE A 9 22.97 13.00 49.48
CA PHE A 9 23.14 11.83 48.58
C PHE A 9 24.28 10.87 48.97
N ALA A 10 25.08 11.18 50.00
CA ALA A 10 26.35 10.52 50.29
C ALA A 10 26.31 9.54 51.47
N ALA A 11 25.13 9.07 51.88
CA ALA A 11 25.00 8.08 52.95
C ALA A 11 23.98 7.00 52.55
N LEU A 12 24.36 6.12 51.63
CA LEU A 12 23.72 4.82 51.46
C LEU A 12 24.78 3.78 51.81
N THR A 13 24.73 3.28 53.05
CA THR A 13 25.49 2.09 53.44
C THR A 13 24.64 0.85 53.15
N GLU A 14 25.27 -0.31 52.99
CA GLU A 14 24.59 -1.60 52.73
C GLU A 14 23.52 -1.97 53.77
N ALA A 15 23.47 -1.28 54.92
CA ALA A 15 22.46 -1.47 55.95
C ALA A 15 21.05 -0.95 55.56
N ASP A 16 20.93 -0.03 54.60
CA ASP A 16 19.64 0.48 54.11
C ASP A 16 19.05 -0.36 52.96
N ALA A 17 19.78 -1.36 52.47
CA ALA A 17 19.29 -2.28 51.44
C ALA A 17 18.11 -3.17 51.92
N GLY A 18 17.80 -3.16 53.22
CA GLY A 18 16.68 -3.89 53.81
C GLY A 18 15.30 -3.22 53.65
N PHE A 19 15.22 -1.98 53.14
CA PHE A 19 13.96 -1.24 53.02
C PHE A 19 13.48 -1.02 51.57
N PHE A 20 14.05 -1.73 50.61
CA PHE A 20 13.32 -1.96 49.37
C PHE A 20 12.36 -3.12 49.63
N PRO A 21 11.03 -2.93 49.54
CA PRO A 21 10.15 -4.08 49.49
C PRO A 21 10.61 -4.89 48.29
N SER A 22 11.28 -6.03 48.55
CA SER A 22 11.52 -7.06 47.56
C SER A 22 10.23 -7.16 46.78
N ALA A 23 10.27 -6.87 45.48
CA ALA A 23 9.11 -6.92 44.62
C ALA A 23 8.50 -8.30 44.83
N ARG A 24 7.46 -8.37 45.69
CA ARG A 24 6.69 -9.57 45.87
C ARG A 24 6.23 -9.86 44.46
N SER A 25 6.64 -11.02 43.94
CA SER A 25 6.13 -11.54 42.69
C SER A 25 4.63 -11.28 42.70
N VAL A 26 4.17 -10.29 41.93
CA VAL A 26 2.75 -10.08 41.70
C VAL A 26 2.30 -11.43 41.20
N GLY A 27 1.48 -12.13 41.99
CA GLY A 27 1.19 -13.53 41.79
C GLY A 27 0.80 -13.72 40.33
N VAL A 28 1.62 -14.45 39.57
CA VAL A 28 1.29 -14.79 38.20
C VAL A 28 0.00 -15.59 38.31
N SER A 29 -1.10 -15.02 37.83
CA SER A 29 -2.39 -15.72 37.79
C SER A 29 -2.15 -17.09 37.16
N PRO A 30 -2.62 -18.18 37.80
CA PRO A 30 -2.31 -19.52 37.33
C PRO A 30 -2.84 -19.69 35.90
N ALA A 31 -1.98 -20.19 35.01
CA ALA A 31 -2.36 -20.42 33.63
C ALA A 31 -3.39 -21.57 33.55
N ILE A 32 -4.57 -21.28 33.00
CA ILE A 32 -5.65 -22.24 32.80
C ILE A 32 -5.57 -22.83 31.38
N PRO A 33 -6.02 -24.08 31.19
CA PRO A 33 -6.07 -24.69 29.86
C PRO A 33 -7.18 -24.06 29.01
N TYR A 34 -6.87 -23.82 27.74
CA TYR A 34 -7.76 -23.33 26.70
C TYR A 34 -7.80 -24.35 25.55
N ARG A 35 -9.00 -24.57 24.99
CA ARG A 35 -9.23 -25.42 23.82
C ARG A 35 -9.95 -24.59 22.76
N VAL A 36 -9.18 -24.01 21.85
CA VAL A 36 -9.68 -23.01 20.90
C VAL A 36 -9.97 -23.67 19.55
N PRO A 37 -11.23 -23.75 19.11
CA PRO A 37 -11.57 -24.31 17.80
C PRO A 37 -11.12 -23.35 16.70
N CYS A 38 -10.56 -23.90 15.61
CA CYS A 38 -10.09 -23.15 14.45
C CYS A 38 -9.94 -24.06 13.21
N ALA A 39 -9.54 -23.46 12.08
CA ALA A 39 -9.26 -24.20 10.86
C ALA A 39 -7.91 -24.95 10.97
N PRO A 40 -7.78 -26.16 10.40
CA PRO A 40 -6.56 -26.98 10.49
C PRO A 40 -5.33 -26.26 9.91
N ALA A 41 -5.46 -25.61 8.75
CA ALA A 41 -4.37 -24.84 8.16
C ALA A 41 -3.86 -23.70 9.07
N PHE A 42 -4.77 -23.07 9.82
CA PHE A 42 -4.41 -22.04 10.79
C PHE A 42 -3.68 -22.62 12.00
N ALA A 43 -4.17 -23.75 12.53
CA ALA A 43 -3.53 -24.47 13.63
C ALA A 43 -2.09 -24.87 13.27
N GLU A 44 -1.90 -25.50 12.10
CA GLU A 44 -0.59 -25.89 11.61
C GLU A 44 0.35 -24.70 11.42
N ALA A 45 -0.15 -23.59 10.87
CA ALA A 45 0.64 -22.38 10.69
C ALA A 45 1.12 -21.81 12.04
N ALA A 46 0.24 -21.75 13.04
CA ALA A 46 0.56 -21.25 14.37
C ALA A 46 1.59 -22.14 15.09
N VAL A 47 1.40 -23.46 15.05
CA VAL A 47 2.36 -24.43 15.63
C VAL A 47 3.72 -24.33 14.93
N ARG A 48 3.73 -24.28 13.59
CA ARG A 48 4.96 -24.11 12.81
C ARG A 48 5.66 -22.80 13.12
N LEU A 49 4.92 -21.71 13.34
CA LEU A 49 5.51 -20.45 13.76
C LEU A 49 6.16 -20.57 15.15
N ALA A 50 5.48 -21.19 16.12
CA ALA A 50 6.03 -21.43 17.45
C ALA A 50 7.35 -22.20 17.39
N VAL A 51 7.37 -23.32 16.64
CA VAL A 51 8.57 -24.13 16.41
C VAL A 51 9.69 -23.31 15.76
N ARG A 52 9.41 -22.55 14.70
CA ARG A 52 10.41 -21.69 14.04
C ARG A 52 10.99 -20.62 14.95
N ARG A 53 10.22 -20.16 15.95
CA ARG A 53 10.65 -19.17 16.95
C ARG A 53 11.28 -19.80 18.19
N GLY A 54 11.37 -21.13 18.26
CA GLY A 54 11.92 -21.85 19.41
C GLY A 54 11.09 -21.71 20.68
N THR A 55 9.77 -21.53 20.54
CA THR A 55 8.83 -21.33 21.66
C THR A 55 7.65 -22.29 21.56
N ASP A 56 6.86 -22.40 22.63
CA ASP A 56 5.61 -23.15 22.60
C ASP A 56 4.42 -22.26 22.18
N LEU A 57 3.30 -22.90 21.84
CA LEU A 57 2.11 -22.20 21.37
C LEU A 57 1.49 -21.28 22.44
N SER A 58 1.64 -21.63 23.72
CA SER A 58 1.09 -20.85 24.84
C SER A 58 1.87 -19.56 25.04
N ALA A 59 3.19 -19.63 25.02
CA ALA A 59 4.07 -18.47 25.08
C ALA A 59 3.93 -17.58 23.83
N LEU A 60 3.79 -18.19 22.64
CA LEU A 60 3.49 -17.44 21.42
C LEU A 60 2.15 -16.69 21.53
N ALA A 61 1.09 -17.37 21.98
CA ALA A 61 -0.23 -16.77 22.15
C ALA A 61 -0.23 -15.66 23.23
N ALA A 62 0.46 -15.87 24.35
CA ALA A 62 0.60 -14.88 25.41
C ALA A 62 1.31 -13.61 24.91
N ALA A 63 2.43 -13.76 24.21
CA ALA A 63 3.14 -12.63 23.61
C ALA A 63 2.30 -11.93 22.55
N ALA A 64 1.59 -12.71 21.72
CA ALA A 64 0.72 -12.16 20.69
C ALA A 64 -0.45 -11.35 21.26
N LEU A 65 -1.05 -11.80 22.37
CA LEU A 65 -2.14 -11.09 23.05
C LEU A 65 -1.74 -9.70 23.58
N LEU A 66 -0.45 -9.46 23.83
CA LEU A 66 0.07 -8.15 24.26
C LEU A 66 0.19 -7.15 23.10
N VAL A 67 0.35 -7.64 21.87
CA VAL A 67 0.69 -6.82 20.70
C VAL A 67 -0.47 -6.75 19.70
N ALA A 68 -1.36 -7.75 19.70
CA ALA A 68 -2.42 -7.86 18.73
C ALA A 68 -3.44 -6.71 18.88
N PRO A 69 -3.67 -5.92 17.81
CA PRO A 69 -4.70 -4.89 17.88
C PRO A 69 -6.08 -5.54 17.94
N GLU A 70 -7.02 -4.93 18.68
CA GLU A 70 -8.40 -5.44 18.80
C GLU A 70 -9.11 -5.54 17.44
N ARG A 71 -8.68 -4.72 16.48
CA ARG A 71 -9.21 -4.67 15.11
C ARG A 71 -8.70 -5.80 14.19
N THR A 72 -7.81 -6.66 14.66
CA THR A 72 -7.34 -7.79 13.85
C THR A 72 -8.55 -8.66 13.45
N PRO A 73 -8.75 -9.00 12.17
CA PRO A 73 -9.82 -9.91 11.79
C PRO A 73 -9.65 -11.27 12.49
N ASP A 74 -10.75 -11.81 13.04
CA ASP A 74 -10.74 -13.18 13.54
C ASP A 74 -10.79 -14.13 12.33
N PRO A 75 -9.81 -15.04 12.15
CA PRO A 75 -9.89 -16.07 11.11
C PRO A 75 -11.09 -17.02 11.30
N GLY A 76 -11.74 -16.95 12.47
CA GLY A 76 -13.00 -17.64 12.75
C GLY A 76 -12.83 -19.12 13.01
N THR A 77 -13.97 -19.78 13.15
CA THR A 77 -14.06 -21.25 13.11
C THR A 77 -14.47 -21.68 11.70
N PRO A 78 -13.94 -22.81 11.19
CA PRO A 78 -14.41 -23.38 9.94
C PRO A 78 -15.92 -23.69 10.00
N ASP A 79 -16.56 -23.65 8.84
CA ASP A 79 -17.99 -23.95 8.65
C ASP A 79 -18.36 -25.34 9.18
N GLU A 80 -19.66 -25.62 9.35
CA GLU A 80 -20.15 -26.90 9.90
C GLU A 80 -19.67 -28.13 9.13
N ASP A 81 -19.54 -28.00 7.81
CA ASP A 81 -19.13 -29.09 6.91
C ASP A 81 -17.60 -29.19 6.72
N ALA A 82 -16.82 -28.28 7.33
CA ALA A 82 -15.38 -28.23 7.17
C ALA A 82 -14.63 -28.85 8.36
N GLU A 83 -13.47 -29.45 8.08
CA GLU A 83 -12.62 -30.04 9.12
C GLU A 83 -12.24 -29.01 10.19
N ARG A 84 -12.38 -29.40 11.46
CA ARG A 84 -12.12 -28.54 12.61
C ARG A 84 -10.89 -29.04 13.37
N ALA A 85 -9.96 -28.14 13.69
CA ALA A 85 -8.85 -28.39 14.58
C ALA A 85 -9.06 -27.67 15.92
N VAL A 86 -8.40 -28.16 16.98
CA VAL A 86 -8.43 -27.55 18.30
C VAL A 86 -7.00 -27.19 18.71
N LEU A 87 -6.78 -25.92 19.02
CA LEU A 87 -5.53 -25.45 19.61
C LEU A 87 -5.62 -25.62 21.13
N GLU A 88 -4.65 -26.35 21.69
CA GLU A 88 -4.53 -26.54 23.13
C GLU A 88 -3.38 -25.68 23.67
N LEU A 89 -3.69 -24.83 24.65
CA LEU A 89 -2.76 -23.83 25.18
C LEU A 89 -3.08 -23.49 26.63
N ARG A 90 -2.11 -22.89 27.34
CA ARG A 90 -2.27 -22.45 28.73
C ARG A 90 -2.00 -20.95 28.85
N LEU A 91 -3.00 -20.19 29.24
CA LEU A 91 -2.92 -18.72 29.35
C LEU A 91 -3.54 -18.25 30.66
N PRO A 92 -3.23 -17.01 31.12
CA PRO A 92 -4.00 -16.37 32.17
C PRO A 92 -5.50 -16.34 31.82
N PRO A 93 -6.40 -16.43 32.82
CA PRO A 93 -7.83 -16.35 32.57
C PRO A 93 -8.24 -14.98 32.04
N GLY A 94 -9.37 -14.92 31.33
CA GLY A 94 -9.97 -13.67 30.84
C GLY A 94 -9.89 -13.45 29.32
N HIS A 95 -9.31 -14.39 28.58
CA HIS A 95 -9.29 -14.35 27.11
C HIS A 95 -10.43 -15.20 26.52
N GLY A 96 -11.12 -14.68 25.51
CA GLY A 96 -12.06 -15.46 24.71
C GLY A 96 -11.38 -16.11 23.49
N ASP A 97 -11.95 -17.19 22.97
CA ASP A 97 -11.42 -17.96 21.83
C ASP A 97 -11.11 -17.08 20.61
N ALA A 98 -12.02 -16.17 20.28
CA ALA A 98 -11.84 -15.22 19.18
C ALA A 98 -10.64 -14.27 19.40
N ALA A 99 -10.39 -13.85 20.64
CA ALA A 99 -9.23 -13.01 20.97
C ALA A 99 -7.92 -13.79 20.82
N ILE A 100 -7.90 -15.07 21.21
CA ILE A 100 -6.73 -15.94 21.06
C ILE A 100 -6.44 -16.20 19.57
N ARG A 101 -7.48 -16.48 18.76
CA ARG A 101 -7.33 -16.64 17.30
C ARG A 101 -6.83 -15.37 16.63
N ARG A 102 -7.40 -14.21 16.96
CA ARG A 102 -6.93 -12.90 16.46
C ARG A 102 -5.47 -12.66 16.81
N ALA A 103 -5.08 -12.95 18.04
CA ALA A 103 -3.70 -12.76 18.48
C ALA A 103 -2.73 -13.62 17.69
N LEU A 104 -3.02 -14.92 17.56
CA LEU A 104 -2.20 -15.84 16.76
C LEU A 104 -2.19 -15.44 15.27
N ALA A 105 -3.30 -14.93 14.72
CA ALA A 105 -3.35 -14.39 13.37
C ALA A 105 -2.43 -13.17 13.19
N ALA A 106 -2.42 -12.24 14.15
CA ALA A 106 -1.50 -11.11 14.14
C ALA A 106 -0.03 -11.57 14.20
N ALA A 107 0.28 -12.57 15.03
CA ALA A 107 1.62 -13.14 15.10
C ALA A 107 2.06 -13.79 13.78
N LEU A 108 1.15 -14.47 13.08
CA LEU A 108 1.39 -15.03 11.75
C LEU A 108 1.67 -13.93 10.73
N ALA A 109 0.85 -12.88 10.69
CA ALA A 109 1.04 -11.73 9.81
C ALA A 109 2.39 -11.03 10.07
N LEU A 110 2.76 -10.83 11.34
CA LEU A 110 4.06 -10.25 11.71
C LEU A 110 5.27 -11.14 11.36
N ALA A 111 5.05 -12.44 11.15
CA ALA A 111 6.09 -13.34 10.70
C ALA A 111 6.29 -13.31 9.18
N GLU A 112 5.40 -12.68 8.42
CA GLU A 112 5.55 -12.50 6.98
C GLU A 112 6.67 -11.50 6.66
N PRO A 113 7.52 -11.77 5.65
CA PRO A 113 8.58 -10.86 5.26
C PRO A 113 8.01 -9.50 4.82
N GLY A 114 8.51 -8.42 5.42
CA GLY A 114 8.09 -7.06 5.08
C GLY A 114 7.03 -6.47 6.00
N CYS A 115 6.37 -7.27 6.84
CA CYS A 115 5.49 -6.76 7.88
C CYS A 115 6.32 -6.14 9.02
N ARG A 116 5.89 -4.96 9.50
CA ARG A 116 6.51 -4.23 10.60
C ARG A 116 5.44 -3.61 11.49
N LEU A 117 5.73 -3.54 12.79
CA LEU A 117 4.90 -2.77 13.72
C LEU A 117 5.10 -1.28 13.47
N MET A 118 3.99 -0.55 13.51
CA MET A 118 3.92 0.88 13.28
C MET A 118 3.00 1.50 14.34
N PRO A 119 3.34 2.67 14.92
CA PRO A 119 2.43 3.39 15.81
C PRO A 119 1.10 3.71 15.11
N ALA A 120 -0.02 3.60 15.83
CA ALA A 120 -1.35 3.85 15.27
C ALA A 120 -1.51 5.27 14.69
N GLU A 121 -0.83 6.27 15.28
CA GLU A 121 -0.83 7.64 14.78
C GLU A 121 -0.12 7.77 13.42
N GLU A 122 1.01 7.10 13.24
CA GLU A 122 1.74 7.05 11.97
C GLU A 122 0.88 6.40 10.88
N ALA A 123 0.23 5.28 11.22
CA ALA A 123 -0.69 4.59 10.32
C ALA A 123 -1.83 5.52 9.87
N GLY A 124 -2.49 6.19 10.83
CA GLY A 124 -3.58 7.12 10.53
C GLY A 124 -3.15 8.31 9.67
N ARG A 125 -1.93 8.84 9.88
CA ARG A 125 -1.40 9.92 9.03
C ARG A 125 -1.15 9.45 7.61
N LEU A 126 -0.58 8.25 7.44
CA LEU A 126 -0.33 7.68 6.12
C LEU A 126 -1.64 7.39 5.39
N GLU A 127 -2.64 6.84 6.08
CA GLU A 127 -4.00 6.64 5.55
C GLU A 127 -4.62 7.96 5.07
N GLY A 128 -4.58 9.02 5.90
CA GLY A 128 -5.09 10.33 5.52
C GLY A 128 -4.31 10.97 4.36
N ALA A 129 -3.00 10.74 4.27
CA ALA A 129 -2.18 11.19 3.15
C ALA A 129 -2.56 10.45 1.86
N VAL A 130 -2.78 9.14 1.92
CA VAL A 130 -3.25 8.31 0.78
C VAL A 130 -4.62 8.78 0.31
N GLU A 131 -5.56 9.03 1.22
CA GLU A 131 -6.88 9.56 0.88
C GLU A 131 -6.77 10.92 0.17
N THR A 132 -5.97 11.84 0.73
CA THR A 132 -5.73 13.16 0.14
C THR A 132 -5.11 13.07 -1.25
N LEU A 133 -4.09 12.21 -1.42
CA LEU A 133 -3.44 12.00 -2.72
C LEU A 133 -4.39 11.37 -3.73
N THR A 134 -5.24 10.44 -3.29
CA THR A 134 -6.26 9.81 -4.13
C THR A 134 -7.28 10.83 -4.61
N TYR A 135 -7.76 11.69 -3.72
CA TYR A 135 -8.67 12.78 -4.08
C TYR A 135 -8.04 13.75 -5.08
N ARG A 136 -6.80 14.20 -4.82
CA ARG A 136 -6.07 15.12 -5.72
C ARG A 136 -5.82 14.50 -7.08
N ASN A 137 -5.43 13.23 -7.15
CA ASN A 137 -5.22 12.53 -8.42
C ASN A 137 -6.53 12.45 -9.23
N LYS A 138 -7.66 12.13 -8.59
CA LYS A 138 -8.97 12.16 -9.25
C LYS A 138 -9.32 13.55 -9.79
N ALA A 139 -9.12 14.60 -8.98
CA ALA A 139 -9.38 15.98 -9.39
C ALA A 139 -8.50 16.40 -10.59
N LEU A 140 -7.22 16.03 -10.57
CA LEU A 140 -6.30 16.29 -11.68
C LEU A 140 -6.69 15.51 -12.95
N ALA A 141 -7.07 14.24 -12.82
CA ALA A 141 -7.54 13.43 -13.94
C ALA A 141 -8.78 14.06 -14.60
N HIS A 142 -9.77 14.49 -13.79
CA HIS A 142 -10.95 15.20 -14.31
C HIS A 142 -10.60 16.56 -14.94
N ALA A 143 -9.66 17.31 -14.37
CA ALA A 143 -9.19 18.55 -14.99
C ALA A 143 -8.52 18.28 -16.34
N LEU A 144 -7.66 17.26 -16.40
CA LEU A 144 -6.97 16.84 -17.61
C LEU A 144 -7.94 16.35 -18.69
N GLU A 145 -8.99 15.62 -18.31
CA GLU A 145 -10.02 15.16 -19.22
C GLU A 145 -10.77 16.32 -19.89
N ARG A 146 -11.03 17.41 -19.14
CA ARG A 146 -11.70 18.62 -19.67
C ARG A 146 -10.85 19.41 -20.66
N VAL A 147 -9.52 19.45 -20.44
CA VAL A 147 -8.60 20.15 -21.35
C VAL A 147 -8.09 19.26 -22.49
N SER A 148 -8.25 17.94 -22.37
CA SER A 148 -7.92 17.01 -23.44
C SER A 148 -8.82 17.21 -24.64
N PHE A 149 -8.28 16.95 -25.83
CA PHE A 149 -9.06 17.06 -27.05
C PHE A 149 -10.29 16.14 -27.02
N ARG A 150 -11.35 16.58 -27.69
CA ARG A 150 -12.55 15.76 -27.92
C ARG A 150 -12.36 15.01 -29.23
N PRO A 151 -12.53 13.68 -29.25
CA PRO A 151 -12.54 12.93 -30.50
C PRO A 151 -13.54 13.55 -31.47
N LEU A 152 -13.13 13.71 -32.73
CA LEU A 152 -14.01 14.15 -33.80
C LEU A 152 -14.97 13.02 -34.19
N ASP A 153 -16.14 13.37 -34.71
CA ASP A 153 -17.04 12.38 -35.28
C ASP A 153 -16.47 11.88 -36.62
N GLY A 154 -16.11 10.59 -36.67
CA GLY A 154 -15.55 9.96 -37.86
C GLY A 154 -14.02 10.03 -37.95
N LYS A 155 -13.49 9.99 -39.18
CA LYS A 155 -12.05 9.91 -39.44
C LYS A 155 -11.41 11.29 -39.54
N LEU A 156 -10.21 11.41 -38.97
CA LEU A 156 -9.39 12.61 -39.11
C LEU A 156 -8.82 12.72 -40.54
N THR A 157 -9.16 13.80 -41.24
CA THR A 157 -8.75 14.00 -42.65
C THR A 157 -7.86 15.23 -42.88
N GLN A 158 -7.87 16.22 -41.96
CA GLN A 158 -7.14 17.46 -42.15
C GLN A 158 -5.83 17.50 -41.37
N VAL A 159 -4.76 17.98 -42.04
CA VAL A 159 -3.43 18.17 -41.43
C VAL A 159 -3.48 19.19 -40.29
N ARG A 160 -4.28 20.25 -40.47
CA ARG A 160 -4.48 21.29 -39.47
C ARG A 160 -5.03 20.72 -38.15
N ASP A 161 -6.07 19.89 -38.23
CA ASP A 161 -6.69 19.27 -37.05
C ASP A 161 -5.71 18.32 -36.35
N ALA A 162 -4.95 17.55 -37.13
CA ALA A 162 -3.89 16.68 -36.60
C ALA A 162 -2.79 17.48 -35.89
N ALA A 163 -2.36 18.60 -36.48
CA ALA A 163 -1.35 19.48 -35.90
C ALA A 163 -1.83 20.10 -34.60
N GLN A 164 -3.09 20.56 -34.55
CA GLN A 164 -3.71 21.10 -33.36
C GLN A 164 -3.84 20.05 -32.25
N MET A 165 -4.23 18.80 -32.57
CA MET A 165 -4.27 17.70 -31.60
C MET A 165 -2.92 17.40 -30.96
N PHE A 166 -1.83 17.58 -31.70
CA PHE A 166 -0.47 17.41 -31.20
C PHE A 166 0.08 18.66 -30.49
N GLY A 167 -0.71 19.74 -30.42
CA GLY A 167 -0.31 21.01 -29.82
C GLY A 167 0.72 21.78 -30.66
N PHE A 168 0.81 21.50 -31.96
CA PHE A 168 1.61 22.33 -32.87
C PHE A 168 0.86 23.61 -33.24
N VAL A 169 1.61 24.68 -33.52
CA VAL A 169 1.05 26.00 -33.82
C VAL A 169 0.31 26.02 -35.17
N ASN A 170 0.83 25.31 -36.17
CA ASN A 170 0.26 25.17 -37.51
C ASN A 170 0.87 23.94 -38.23
N GLU A 171 0.35 23.64 -39.42
CA GLU A 171 0.78 22.52 -40.28
C GLU A 171 2.23 22.61 -40.80
N TRP A 172 2.91 23.75 -40.62
CA TRP A 172 4.27 24.01 -41.11
C TRP A 172 5.34 23.98 -40.00
N CYS A 173 4.95 23.81 -38.73
CA CYS A 173 5.85 23.95 -37.57
C CYS A 173 6.28 22.62 -36.91
N PHE A 174 6.52 21.57 -37.70
CA PHE A 174 7.04 20.29 -37.19
C PHE A 174 7.82 19.51 -38.27
N ASP A 175 8.68 18.61 -37.80
CA ASP A 175 9.38 17.59 -38.58
C ASP A 175 8.95 16.19 -38.09
N GLU A 176 9.45 15.15 -38.75
CA GLU A 176 9.08 13.77 -38.41
C GLU A 176 9.47 13.40 -36.96
N ASP A 177 10.63 13.85 -36.50
CA ASP A 177 11.15 13.56 -35.16
C ASP A 177 10.29 14.20 -34.06
N ARG A 178 9.85 15.45 -34.25
CA ARG A 178 8.93 16.15 -33.34
C ARG A 178 7.59 15.45 -33.25
N VAL A 179 7.04 14.99 -34.38
CA VAL A 179 5.77 14.23 -34.39
C VAL A 179 5.91 12.93 -33.59
N VAL A 180 6.99 12.16 -33.84
CA VAL A 180 7.23 10.91 -33.11
C VAL A 180 7.45 11.16 -31.62
N LYS A 181 8.21 12.20 -31.26
CA LYS A 181 8.43 12.59 -29.86
C LYS A 181 7.11 12.94 -29.17
N ARG A 182 6.29 13.81 -29.76
CA ARG A 182 4.98 14.20 -29.22
C ARG A 182 4.02 13.02 -29.09
N PHE A 183 4.02 12.10 -30.05
CA PHE A 183 3.24 10.88 -29.93
C PHE A 183 3.66 10.04 -28.72
N ARG A 184 4.98 9.88 -28.48
CA ARG A 184 5.48 9.14 -27.30
C ARG A 184 5.10 9.81 -25.98
N GLU A 185 4.98 11.13 -25.94
CA GLU A 185 4.52 11.88 -24.76
C GLU A 185 3.01 11.72 -24.52
N LEU A 186 2.20 11.74 -25.58
CA LEU A 186 0.72 11.70 -25.49
C LEU A 186 0.15 10.28 -25.38
N ALA A 187 0.78 9.29 -26.01
CA ALA A 187 0.28 7.92 -26.05
C ALA A 187 0.04 7.31 -24.65
N PRO A 188 0.94 7.46 -23.65
CA PRO A 188 0.69 6.97 -22.30
C PRO A 188 -0.47 7.68 -21.59
N VAL A 189 -0.82 8.91 -21.97
CA VAL A 189 -1.94 9.65 -21.36
C VAL A 189 -3.29 9.10 -21.83
N TYR A 190 -3.39 8.75 -23.12
CA TYR A 190 -4.63 8.31 -23.76
C TYR A 190 -4.77 6.79 -23.91
N HIS A 191 -3.74 6.02 -23.53
CA HIS A 191 -3.76 4.56 -23.64
C HIS A 191 -5.02 3.97 -22.98
N PRO A 192 -5.75 3.07 -23.64
CA PRO A 192 -7.06 2.60 -23.17
C PRO A 192 -6.99 1.81 -21.85
N ASP A 193 -5.86 1.17 -21.56
CA ASP A 193 -5.75 0.29 -20.39
C ASP A 193 -4.97 0.92 -19.22
N THR A 194 -4.14 1.93 -19.50
CA THR A 194 -3.16 2.45 -18.52
C THR A 194 -3.14 3.97 -18.46
N GLY A 195 -3.89 4.66 -19.33
CA GLY A 195 -3.85 6.11 -19.44
C GLY A 195 -4.64 6.81 -18.35
N VAL A 196 -4.14 7.95 -17.90
CA VAL A 196 -4.84 8.84 -16.96
C VAL A 196 -6.14 9.37 -17.56
N VAL A 197 -6.18 9.53 -18.88
CA VAL A 197 -7.38 9.89 -19.65
C VAL A 197 -7.63 8.81 -20.70
N ALA A 198 -7.73 7.57 -20.24
CA ALA A 198 -7.93 6.40 -21.07
C ALA A 198 -9.19 6.54 -21.95
N CYS A 199 -9.02 6.45 -23.27
CA CYS A 199 -10.13 6.47 -24.22
C CYS A 199 -9.68 5.85 -25.54
N ARG A 200 -10.36 4.77 -25.97
CA ARG A 200 -10.05 4.06 -27.22
C ARG A 200 -10.13 4.98 -28.43
N ASP A 201 -11.14 5.85 -28.49
CA ASP A 201 -11.35 6.76 -29.62
C ASP A 201 -10.27 7.85 -29.68
N ARG A 202 -9.89 8.42 -28.53
CA ARG A 202 -8.75 9.35 -28.47
C ARG A 202 -7.47 8.69 -28.94
N MET A 203 -7.20 7.46 -28.51
CA MET A 203 -5.99 6.75 -28.91
C MET A 203 -5.99 6.45 -30.42
N ALA A 204 -7.13 6.00 -30.97
CA ALA A 204 -7.26 5.76 -32.40
C ALA A 204 -7.01 7.04 -33.22
N GLN A 205 -7.64 8.16 -32.83
CA GLN A 205 -7.43 9.44 -33.52
C GLN A 205 -6.01 9.99 -33.35
N LEU A 206 -5.35 9.72 -32.22
CA LEU A 206 -3.94 10.08 -32.04
C LEU A 206 -3.02 9.31 -32.99
N ILE A 207 -3.31 8.03 -33.23
CA ILE A 207 -2.59 7.19 -34.22
C ILE A 207 -2.85 7.71 -35.64
N ASP A 208 -4.10 8.01 -35.98
CA ASP A 208 -4.47 8.56 -37.27
C ASP A 208 -3.79 9.92 -37.53
N ALA A 209 -3.81 10.82 -36.54
CA ALA A 209 -3.14 12.11 -36.57
C ALA A 209 -1.63 11.96 -36.81
N ARG A 210 -0.96 11.05 -36.08
CA ARG A 210 0.46 10.78 -36.29
C ARG A 210 0.75 10.38 -37.73
N ASN A 211 0.00 9.43 -38.27
CA ASN A 211 0.22 8.92 -39.62
C ASN A 211 0.02 10.01 -40.67
N LEU A 212 -1.02 10.83 -40.48
CA LEU A 212 -1.34 11.96 -41.35
C LEU A 212 -0.21 13.00 -41.34
N LEU A 213 0.30 13.37 -40.16
CA LEU A 213 1.39 14.34 -40.02
C LEU A 213 2.70 13.82 -40.63
N ILE A 214 3.08 12.56 -40.38
CA ILE A 214 4.28 11.96 -40.99
C ILE A 214 4.18 11.96 -42.52
N ASN A 215 3.02 11.59 -43.06
CA ASN A 215 2.78 11.62 -44.51
C ASN A 215 2.86 13.04 -45.07
N HIS A 216 2.32 14.02 -44.36
CA HIS A 216 2.43 15.43 -44.74
C HIS A 216 3.89 15.87 -44.79
N VAL A 217 4.69 15.59 -43.76
CA VAL A 217 6.11 15.96 -43.74
C VAL A 217 6.85 15.35 -44.92
N ARG A 218 6.63 14.05 -45.18
CA ARG A 218 7.30 13.32 -46.26
C ARG A 218 6.91 13.79 -47.65
N THR A 219 5.68 14.27 -47.85
CA THR A 219 5.20 14.76 -49.14
C THR A 219 5.52 16.24 -49.35
N ALA A 220 5.20 17.11 -48.40
CA ALA A 220 5.40 18.55 -48.49
C ALA A 220 6.89 18.96 -48.51
N TYR A 221 7.74 18.31 -47.71
CA TYR A 221 9.16 18.70 -47.63
C TYR A 221 10.08 17.95 -48.60
N ARG A 222 9.64 16.87 -49.25
CA ARG A 222 10.38 16.26 -50.37
C ARG A 222 10.11 16.92 -51.73
N SER A 223 9.04 17.71 -51.86
CA SER A 223 8.61 18.31 -53.13
C SER A 223 8.64 19.85 -53.15
N GLY A 224 9.08 20.50 -52.06
CA GLY A 224 9.13 21.96 -51.94
C GLY A 224 10.50 22.58 -52.27
N PRO A 225 10.55 23.84 -52.74
CA PRO A 225 11.77 24.58 -53.11
C PRO A 225 12.77 24.84 -51.94
N TRP A 226 12.44 24.39 -50.73
CA TRP A 226 13.24 24.56 -49.51
C TRP A 226 14.40 23.57 -49.37
N THR A 227 14.43 22.49 -50.18
CA THR A 227 15.56 21.55 -50.26
C THR A 227 16.83 22.15 -50.89
N ARG A 228 16.77 23.40 -51.39
CA ARG A 228 17.90 24.13 -52.00
C ARG A 228 18.44 25.29 -51.17
N ARG A 229 18.20 25.33 -49.86
CA ARG A 229 18.92 26.27 -48.98
C ARG A 229 19.89 25.51 -48.10
N SER A 230 20.99 25.11 -48.73
CA SER A 230 22.30 24.92 -48.10
C SER A 230 22.87 26.26 -47.67
#